data_AF-A0A0D8Y7W7-F1
#
_entry.id   AF-A0A0D8Y7W7-F1
#
_cell.length_a   1.000
_cell.length_b   1.000
_cell.length_c   1.000
_cell.angle_alpha   90.00
_cell.angle_beta   90.00
_cell.angle_gamma   90.00
#
_symmetry.space_group_name_H-M   'P 1'
#
loop_
_entity.id
_entity.type
_entity.pdbx_description
1 polymer ?
#
loop_
_entity_poly.entity_id
_entity_poly.type
_entity_poly.pdbx_seq_one_letter_code
_entity_poly.pdbx_strand_id
1 'polypeptide(L)'
;MIVSRQLLYSVEIFEIIVLLREKQHKYPVTGMTMGPCAFFIKEQFAKNRPKNLLEGKRAMREAAVAWKSLDEAAKKKYEDLSKRYRDEKINEFEALSDEEKKELIESSLETKAERARRKIRKERREMWDKTGHPEKPLTSYNLFVQEKFSELKDRGETVTPVVKTMSHLSAEWKAMNDCAKEPYVSKAAKLLDEYKSKLDAWKVKARSQKVDK
;
A
#
# COMPACT_ATOMS: atom_id res chain seq x y z
N MET A 1 -26.03 3.84 -8.88
CA MET A 1 -25.54 3.39 -7.56
C MET A 1 -24.21 2.61 -7.55
N ILE A 2 -23.42 2.51 -8.64
CA ILE A 2 -22.04 1.97 -8.52
C ILE A 2 -20.96 3.07 -8.44
N VAL A 3 -21.25 4.26 -8.96
CA VAL A 3 -20.50 5.48 -8.63
C VAL A 3 -20.37 5.61 -7.10
N SER A 4 -21.40 5.19 -6.36
CA SER A 4 -21.42 5.14 -4.90
C SER A 4 -20.34 4.24 -4.29
N ARG A 5 -19.90 3.11 -4.86
CA ARG A 5 -18.89 2.25 -4.21
C ARG A 5 -17.45 2.72 -4.42
N GLN A 6 -17.12 3.23 -5.61
CA GLN A 6 -15.83 3.85 -5.85
C GLN A 6 -15.69 5.12 -4.99
N LEU A 7 -16.76 5.91 -4.91
CA LEU A 7 -16.86 7.06 -4.00
C LEU A 7 -16.83 6.60 -2.54
N LEU A 8 -17.57 5.58 -2.12
CA LEU A 8 -17.59 5.08 -0.73
C LEU A 8 -16.21 4.63 -0.27
N TYR A 9 -15.39 3.95 -1.08
CA TYR A 9 -14.03 3.63 -0.64
C TYR A 9 -13.11 4.86 -0.55
N SER A 10 -13.24 5.83 -1.47
CA SER A 10 -12.50 7.10 -1.37
C SER A 10 -13.01 8.01 -0.24
N VAL A 11 -14.30 7.93 0.07
CA VAL A 11 -14.99 8.64 1.15
C VAL A 11 -14.65 7.99 2.48
N GLU A 12 -14.64 6.66 2.60
CA GLU A 12 -14.16 5.92 3.78
C GLU A 12 -12.68 6.20 4.04
N ILE A 13 -11.83 6.32 3.00
CA ILE A 13 -10.44 6.75 3.15
C ILE A 13 -10.38 8.18 3.69
N PHE A 14 -11.16 9.09 3.12
CA PHE A 14 -11.21 10.47 3.54
C PHE A 14 -11.73 10.60 4.98
N GLU A 15 -12.81 9.91 5.33
CA GLU A 15 -13.40 9.85 6.66
C GLU A 15 -12.45 9.25 7.69
N ILE A 16 -11.77 8.12 7.40
CA ILE A 16 -10.77 7.57 8.32
C ILE A 16 -9.63 8.57 8.55
N ILE A 17 -9.17 9.27 7.50
CA ILE A 17 -8.10 10.27 7.61
C ILE A 17 -8.57 11.51 8.39
N VAL A 18 -9.78 11.97 8.11
CA VAL A 18 -10.43 13.09 8.81
C VAL A 18 -10.62 12.75 10.28
N LEU A 19 -11.19 11.59 10.60
CA LEU A 19 -11.35 11.11 11.98
C LEU A 19 -10.01 10.91 12.71
N LEU A 20 -8.95 10.49 12.00
CA LEU A 20 -7.61 10.40 12.58
C LEU A 20 -7.01 11.77 12.87
N ARG A 21 -7.34 12.79 12.08
CA ARG A 21 -6.86 14.18 12.24
C ARG A 21 -7.70 14.98 13.25
N GLU A 22 -8.98 14.68 13.40
CA GLU A 22 -9.91 15.34 14.32
C GLU A 22 -9.71 14.93 15.78
N LYS A 23 -9.26 13.69 16.03
CA LYS A 23 -8.91 13.26 17.38
C LYS A 23 -7.64 13.97 17.85
N GLN A 24 -7.71 14.65 18.99
CA GLN A 24 -6.52 15.19 19.64
C GLN A 24 -5.69 14.03 20.22
N HIS A 25 -4.41 13.96 19.84
CA HIS A 25 -3.50 12.92 20.29
C HIS A 25 -2.46 13.53 21.23
N LYS A 26 -2.36 13.02 22.47
CA LYS A 26 -1.35 13.46 23.44
C LYS A 26 0.06 13.00 23.07
N TYR A 27 0.17 11.83 22.44
CA TYR A 27 1.44 11.19 22.06
C TYR A 27 1.38 10.69 20.61
N PRO A 28 2.53 10.44 19.97
CA PRO A 28 2.58 9.78 18.67
C PRO A 28 1.82 8.44 18.66
N VAL A 29 1.06 8.19 17.59
CA VAL A 29 0.24 6.97 17.42
C VAL A 29 1.03 5.74 16.94
N THR A 30 2.31 5.92 16.64
CA THR A 30 3.23 4.87 16.19
C THR A 30 4.57 5.01 16.93
N GLY A 31 5.31 3.90 17.10
CA GLY A 31 6.65 3.91 17.68
C GLY A 31 6.74 4.01 19.21
N MET A 32 5.65 4.39 19.90
CA MET A 32 5.61 4.55 21.35
C MET A 32 5.62 3.24 22.16
N THR A 33 5.26 2.12 21.54
CA THR A 33 5.13 0.84 22.24
C THR A 33 5.81 -0.28 21.48
N MET A 34 6.42 -1.19 22.24
CA MET A 34 6.96 -2.46 21.76
C MET A 34 6.45 -3.54 22.72
N GLY A 35 5.70 -4.52 22.19
CA GLY A 35 5.13 -5.58 23.02
C GLY A 35 6.20 -6.51 23.62
N PRO A 36 5.90 -7.22 24.73
CA PRO A 36 6.85 -8.13 25.38
C PRO A 36 7.45 -9.18 24.42
N CYS A 37 6.61 -9.79 23.60
CA CYS A 37 7.04 -10.76 22.58
C CYS A 37 8.01 -10.15 21.54
N ALA A 38 7.86 -8.87 21.20
CA ALA A 38 8.76 -8.20 20.27
C ALA A 38 10.17 -8.03 20.86
N PHE A 39 10.30 -7.78 22.16
CA PHE A 39 11.59 -7.76 22.85
C PHE A 39 12.25 -9.14 22.84
N PHE A 40 11.49 -10.18 23.15
CA PHE A 40 11.99 -11.55 23.08
C PHE A 40 12.47 -11.91 21.66
N ILE A 41 11.64 -11.64 20.64
CA ILE A 41 12.00 -11.91 19.24
C ILE A 41 13.25 -11.11 18.86
N LYS A 42 13.34 -9.83 19.24
CA LYS A 42 14.55 -9.01 18.99
C LYS A 42 15.79 -9.62 19.65
N GLU A 43 15.68 -10.13 20.87
CA GLU A 43 16.76 -10.84 21.58
C GLU A 43 17.15 -12.13 20.84
N GLN A 44 16.18 -12.93 20.39
CA GLN A 44 16.44 -14.17 19.62
C GLN A 44 17.10 -13.88 18.27
N PHE A 45 16.68 -12.83 17.56
CA PHE A 45 17.28 -12.42 16.30
C PHE A 45 18.72 -11.92 16.48
N ALA A 46 19.02 -11.24 17.58
CA ALA A 46 20.38 -10.81 17.91
C ALA A 46 21.31 -12.00 18.21
N LYS A 47 20.78 -13.07 18.83
CA LYS A 47 21.51 -14.32 19.09
C LYS A 47 21.72 -15.14 17.82
N ASN A 48 20.67 -15.32 17.01
CA ASN A 48 20.68 -16.24 15.87
C ASN A 48 21.24 -15.61 14.59
N ARG A 49 21.26 -14.27 14.50
CA ARG A 49 21.81 -13.48 13.37
C ARG A 49 21.52 -14.07 11.99
N PRO A 50 20.22 -14.22 11.61
CA PRO A 50 19.86 -14.79 10.32
C PRO A 50 20.45 -13.96 9.17
N LYS A 51 21.11 -14.62 8.21
CA LYS A 51 21.88 -13.96 7.13
C LYS A 51 21.03 -13.58 5.93
N ASN A 52 19.88 -14.22 5.76
CA ASN A 52 18.98 -14.01 4.62
C ASN A 52 17.51 -14.13 5.03
N LEU A 53 16.61 -13.84 4.09
CA LEU A 53 15.16 -13.84 4.33
C LEU A 53 14.62 -15.23 4.72
N LEU A 54 15.18 -16.32 4.19
CA LEU A 54 14.73 -17.67 4.49
C LEU A 54 15.05 -18.05 5.94
N GLU A 55 16.30 -17.82 6.35
CA GLU A 55 16.75 -17.97 7.73
C GLU A 55 15.97 -17.07 8.67
N GLY A 56 15.70 -15.82 8.28
CA GLY A 56 14.89 -14.89 9.07
C GLY A 56 13.46 -15.39 9.28
N LYS A 57 12.81 -15.93 8.23
CA LYS A 57 11.47 -16.54 8.33
C LYS A 57 11.46 -17.78 9.22
N ARG A 58 12.56 -18.54 9.26
CA ARG A 58 12.71 -19.71 10.14
C ARG A 58 12.91 -19.26 11.60
N ALA A 59 13.85 -18.35 11.84
CA ALA A 59 14.13 -17.77 13.15
C ALA A 59 12.88 -17.11 13.76
N MET A 60 12.06 -16.41 12.95
CA MET A 60 10.78 -15.85 13.41
C MET A 60 9.81 -16.92 13.90
N ARG A 61 9.69 -18.04 13.17
CA ARG A 61 8.80 -19.14 13.54
C ARG A 61 9.29 -19.83 14.81
N GLU A 62 10.57 -20.13 14.90
CA GLU A 62 11.20 -20.74 16.08
C GLU A 62 11.07 -19.83 17.31
N ALA A 63 11.32 -18.53 17.17
CA ALA A 63 11.14 -17.56 18.25
C ALA A 63 9.65 -17.44 18.68
N ALA A 64 8.71 -17.48 17.74
CA ALA A 64 7.28 -17.45 18.09
C ALA A 64 6.85 -18.71 18.86
N VAL A 65 7.40 -19.88 18.52
CA VAL A 65 7.17 -21.14 19.26
C VAL A 65 7.81 -21.05 20.65
N ALA A 66 9.07 -20.62 20.73
CA ALA A 66 9.80 -20.47 21.98
C ALA A 66 9.11 -19.48 22.94
N TRP A 67 8.57 -18.37 22.44
CA TRP A 67 7.79 -17.42 23.24
C TRP A 67 6.55 -18.06 23.88
N LYS A 68 5.84 -18.93 23.13
CA LYS A 68 4.66 -19.62 23.65
C LYS A 68 5.02 -20.61 24.76
N SER A 69 6.19 -21.25 24.68
CA SER A 69 6.67 -22.19 25.69
C SER A 69 7.38 -21.55 26.89
N LEU A 70 7.55 -20.23 26.93
CA LEU A 70 8.12 -19.55 28.09
C LEU A 70 7.18 -19.63 29.30
N ASP A 71 7.79 -19.83 30.46
CA ASP A 71 7.15 -19.72 31.77
C ASP A 71 6.85 -18.26 32.13
N GLU A 72 6.02 -18.08 33.15
CA GLU A 72 5.53 -16.76 33.55
C GLU A 72 6.65 -15.84 34.06
N ALA A 73 7.64 -16.41 34.75
CA ALA A 73 8.79 -15.66 35.23
C ALA A 73 9.64 -15.11 34.06
N ALA A 74 9.87 -15.91 33.01
CA ALA A 74 10.58 -15.42 31.82
C ALA A 74 9.74 -14.40 31.03
N LYS A 75 8.42 -14.55 30.95
CA LYS A 75 7.55 -13.55 30.28
C LYS A 75 7.55 -12.22 31.03
N LYS A 76 7.50 -12.25 32.36
CA LYS A 76 7.53 -11.05 33.23
C LYS A 76 8.74 -10.15 32.94
N LYS A 77 9.93 -10.72 32.72
CA LYS A 77 11.12 -9.97 32.28
C LYS A 77 10.81 -9.07 31.06
N TYR A 78 10.15 -9.62 30.05
CA TYR A 78 9.84 -8.88 28.82
C TYR A 78 8.68 -7.91 28.97
N GLU A 79 7.75 -8.17 29.89
CA GLU A 79 6.72 -7.20 30.28
C GLU A 79 7.33 -5.97 30.93
N ASP A 80 8.26 -6.17 31.86
CA ASP A 80 8.96 -5.08 32.51
C ASP A 80 9.81 -4.28 31.50
N LEU A 81 10.48 -4.95 30.55
CA LEU A 81 11.18 -4.28 29.44
C LEU A 81 10.22 -3.48 28.56
N SER A 82 9.04 -4.02 28.26
CA SER A 82 8.01 -3.35 27.47
C SER A 82 7.49 -2.08 28.14
N LYS A 83 7.25 -2.13 29.45
CA LYS A 83 6.85 -0.97 30.25
C LYS A 83 7.93 0.09 30.28
N ARG A 84 9.17 -0.28 30.64
CA ARG A 84 10.31 0.65 30.69
C ARG A 84 10.53 1.35 29.36
N TYR A 85 10.49 0.62 28.25
CA TYR A 85 10.62 1.21 26.92
C TYR A 85 9.53 2.25 26.63
N ARG A 86 8.28 1.97 27.02
CA ARG A 86 7.18 2.92 26.85
C ARG A 86 7.39 4.17 27.70
N ASP A 87 7.80 4.00 28.95
CA ASP A 87 8.04 5.11 29.88
C ASP A 87 9.21 5.99 29.39
N GLU A 88 10.30 5.37 28.94
CA GLU A 88 11.42 6.05 28.29
C GLU A 88 10.94 6.85 27.06
N LYS A 89 10.11 6.26 26.18
CA LYS A 89 9.57 6.97 25.02
C LYS A 89 8.63 8.11 25.37
N ILE A 90 7.87 7.98 26.44
CA ILE A 90 7.03 9.08 26.95
C ILE A 90 7.93 10.20 27.49
N ASN A 91 8.93 9.89 28.30
CA ASN A 91 9.85 10.89 28.87
C ASN A 91 10.65 11.61 27.77
N GLU A 92 11.19 10.86 26.80
CA GLU A 92 11.86 11.43 25.62
C GLU A 92 10.95 12.40 24.87
N PHE A 93 9.69 12.04 24.66
CA PHE A 93 8.73 12.89 23.97
C PHE A 93 8.32 14.12 24.81
N GLU A 94 8.13 13.96 26.12
CA GLU A 94 7.72 15.05 27.01
C GLU A 94 8.83 16.09 27.20
N ALA A 95 10.10 15.70 27.05
CA ALA A 95 11.27 16.58 27.09
C ALA A 95 11.45 17.47 25.85
N LEU A 96 10.72 17.21 24.76
CA LEU A 96 10.81 17.99 23.51
C LEU A 96 10.08 19.33 23.59
N SER A 97 10.39 20.22 22.64
CA SER A 97 9.64 21.47 22.45
C SER A 97 8.20 21.20 21.98
N ASP A 98 7.32 22.19 22.13
CA ASP A 98 5.93 22.05 21.70
C ASP A 98 5.82 21.92 20.17
N GLU A 99 6.69 22.61 19.41
CA GLU A 99 6.78 22.46 17.96
C GLU A 99 7.21 21.04 17.56
N GLU A 100 8.26 20.51 18.18
CA GLU A 100 8.77 19.16 17.91
C GLU A 100 7.72 18.08 18.27
N LYS A 101 7.02 18.26 19.40
CA LYS A 101 5.91 17.38 19.80
C LYS A 101 4.83 17.35 18.75
N LYS A 102 4.42 18.53 18.24
CA LYS A 102 3.38 18.65 17.22
C LYS A 102 3.81 17.98 15.91
N GLU A 103 5.04 18.22 15.46
CA GLU A 103 5.57 17.62 14.24
C GLU A 103 5.64 16.08 14.34
N LEU A 104 6.09 15.55 15.48
CA LEU A 104 6.14 14.10 15.70
C LEU A 104 4.75 13.47 15.74
N ILE A 105 3.76 14.13 16.35
CA ILE A 105 2.37 13.67 16.33
C ILE A 105 1.86 13.65 14.88
N GLU A 106 2.06 14.71 14.11
CA GLU A 106 1.61 14.81 12.72
C GLU A 106 2.28 13.76 11.82
N SER A 107 3.61 13.62 11.90
CA SER A 107 4.37 12.61 11.16
C SER A 107 3.91 11.18 11.50
N SER A 108 3.60 10.93 12.78
CA SER A 108 3.06 9.65 13.21
C SER A 108 1.64 9.40 12.68
N LEU A 109 0.80 10.44 12.59
CA LEU A 109 -0.54 10.34 12.01
C LEU A 109 -0.47 10.06 10.51
N GLU A 110 0.42 10.73 9.76
CA GLU A 110 0.63 10.46 8.33
C GLU A 110 1.15 9.04 8.11
N THR A 111 2.10 8.57 8.93
CA THR A 111 2.57 7.18 8.88
C THR A 111 1.42 6.18 9.08
N LYS A 112 0.53 6.44 10.03
CA LYS A 112 -0.65 5.61 10.27
C LYS A 112 -1.65 5.67 9.12
N ALA A 113 -1.91 6.86 8.58
CA ALA A 113 -2.77 7.08 7.42
C ALA A 113 -2.24 6.33 6.19
N GLU A 114 -0.94 6.40 5.92
CA GLU A 114 -0.33 5.69 4.80
C GLU A 114 -0.38 4.17 4.96
N ARG A 115 -0.21 3.65 6.18
CA ARG A 115 -0.44 2.21 6.46
C ARG A 115 -1.90 1.80 6.18
N ALA A 116 -2.87 2.63 6.59
CA ALA A 116 -4.29 2.39 6.30
C ALA A 116 -4.56 2.41 4.79
N ARG A 117 -4.03 3.40 4.07
CA ARG A 117 -4.14 3.50 2.60
C ARG A 117 -3.54 2.27 1.91
N ARG A 118 -2.37 1.79 2.36
CA ARG A 118 -1.74 0.56 1.83
C ARG A 118 -2.60 -0.68 2.06
N LYS A 119 -3.15 -0.85 3.27
CA LYS A 119 -4.05 -1.97 3.60
C LYS A 119 -5.28 -1.98 2.69
N ILE A 120 -5.95 -0.84 2.55
CA ILE A 120 -7.14 -0.71 1.70
C ILE A 120 -6.81 -0.99 0.22
N ARG A 121 -5.67 -0.49 -0.29
CA ARG A 121 -5.22 -0.79 -1.65
C ARG A 121 -5.01 -2.29 -1.86
N LYS A 122 -4.44 -2.99 -0.88
CA LYS A 122 -4.23 -4.43 -0.91
C LYS A 122 -5.55 -5.20 -0.89
N GLU A 123 -6.44 -4.91 0.05
CA GLU A 123 -7.75 -5.56 0.18
C GLU A 123 -8.62 -5.34 -1.07
N ARG A 124 -8.57 -4.14 -1.65
CA ARG A 124 -9.25 -3.86 -2.92
C ARG A 124 -8.72 -4.73 -4.06
N ARG A 125 -7.39 -4.89 -4.16
CA ARG A 125 -6.76 -5.74 -5.18
C ARG A 125 -7.19 -7.19 -5.00
N GLU A 126 -7.07 -7.72 -3.79
CA GLU A 126 -7.50 -9.10 -3.48
C GLU A 126 -8.99 -9.33 -3.78
N MET A 127 -9.83 -8.33 -3.52
CA MET A 127 -11.25 -8.39 -3.88
C MET A 127 -11.45 -8.39 -5.39
N TRP A 128 -10.73 -7.55 -6.13
CA TRP A 128 -10.78 -7.52 -7.59
C TRP A 128 -10.34 -8.86 -8.20
N ASP A 129 -9.24 -9.42 -7.70
CA ASP A 129 -8.72 -10.72 -8.14
C ASP A 129 -9.75 -11.84 -7.90
N LYS A 130 -10.37 -11.87 -6.70
CA LYS A 130 -11.38 -12.88 -6.35
C LYS A 130 -12.69 -12.75 -7.13
N THR A 131 -13.07 -11.54 -7.52
CA THR A 131 -14.37 -11.28 -8.17
C THR A 131 -14.26 -11.18 -9.69
N GLY A 132 -13.06 -11.22 -10.25
CA GLY A 132 -12.82 -11.00 -11.67
C GLY A 132 -13.21 -9.58 -12.12
N HIS A 133 -12.88 -8.57 -11.31
CA HIS A 133 -13.10 -7.17 -11.70
C HIS A 133 -12.35 -6.88 -13.00
N PRO A 134 -13.00 -6.32 -14.03
CA PRO A 134 -12.34 -6.07 -15.30
C PRO A 134 -11.23 -5.02 -15.15
N GLU A 135 -10.12 -5.21 -15.87
CA GLU A 135 -9.01 -4.26 -15.85
C GLU A 135 -9.32 -3.03 -16.70
N LYS A 136 -8.87 -1.85 -16.26
CA LYS A 136 -9.03 -0.63 -17.04
C LYS A 136 -8.19 -0.72 -18.32
N PRO A 137 -8.77 -0.43 -19.49
CA PRO A 137 -8.04 -0.49 -20.75
C PRO A 137 -6.99 0.62 -20.84
N LEU A 138 -6.02 0.41 -21.71
CA LEU A 138 -4.99 1.39 -22.03
C LEU A 138 -5.62 2.62 -22.70
N THR A 139 -5.12 3.81 -22.36
CA THR A 139 -5.47 5.06 -23.02
C THR A 139 -4.81 5.13 -24.40
N SER A 140 -5.23 6.07 -25.25
CA SER A 140 -4.64 6.29 -26.58
C SER A 140 -3.13 6.50 -26.52
N TYR A 141 -2.65 7.34 -25.58
CA TYR A 141 -1.22 7.52 -25.33
C TYR A 141 -0.54 6.21 -24.89
N ASN A 142 -1.16 5.43 -24.00
CA ASN A 142 -0.56 4.18 -23.54
C ASN A 142 -0.49 3.13 -24.66
N LEU A 143 -1.45 3.12 -25.58
CA LEU A 143 -1.41 2.27 -26.78
C LEU A 143 -0.24 2.67 -27.70
N PHE A 144 -0.04 3.98 -27.92
CA PHE A 144 1.11 4.50 -28.65
C PHE A 144 2.43 4.11 -27.98
N VAL A 145 2.54 4.30 -26.66
CA VAL A 145 3.72 3.89 -25.90
C VAL A 145 3.93 2.38 -26.02
N GLN A 146 2.88 1.56 -25.88
CA GLN A 146 2.99 0.11 -26.01
C GLN A 146 3.51 -0.32 -27.39
N GLU A 147 3.01 0.32 -28.45
CA GLU A 147 3.46 0.09 -29.82
C GLU A 147 4.93 0.46 -29.98
N LYS A 148 5.33 1.66 -29.53
CA LYS A 148 6.72 2.13 -29.62
C LYS A 148 7.70 1.29 -28.80
N PHE A 149 7.30 0.84 -27.62
CA PHE A 149 8.12 -0.09 -26.83
C PHE A 149 8.27 -1.45 -27.51
N SER A 150 7.22 -1.93 -28.19
CA SER A 150 7.28 -3.18 -28.96
C SER A 150 8.22 -3.03 -30.15
N GLU A 151 8.10 -1.94 -30.91
CA GLU A 151 9.01 -1.62 -32.02
C GLU A 151 10.48 -1.55 -31.57
N LEU A 152 10.77 -0.87 -30.45
CA LEU A 152 12.13 -0.76 -29.90
C LEU A 152 12.67 -2.15 -29.53
N LYS A 153 11.85 -2.97 -28.90
CA LYS A 153 12.22 -4.34 -28.52
C LYS A 153 12.49 -5.21 -29.75
N ASP A 154 11.67 -5.10 -30.79
CA ASP A 154 11.83 -5.84 -32.04
C ASP A 154 13.09 -5.42 -32.79
N ARG A 155 13.53 -4.16 -32.63
CA ARG A 155 14.83 -3.66 -33.11
C ARG A 155 16.02 -4.09 -32.24
N GLY A 156 15.80 -4.83 -31.15
CA GLY A 156 16.84 -5.24 -30.20
C GLY A 156 17.37 -4.09 -29.33
N GLU A 157 16.67 -2.95 -29.30
CA GLU A 157 17.09 -1.79 -28.52
C GLU A 157 16.79 -2.00 -27.04
N THR A 158 17.77 -1.71 -26.20
CA THR A 158 17.59 -1.76 -24.75
C THR A 158 16.90 -0.49 -24.27
N VAL A 159 15.66 -0.61 -23.78
CA VAL A 159 14.81 0.51 -23.33
C VAL A 159 15.21 1.07 -21.96
N THR A 160 16.46 0.86 -21.53
CA THR A 160 16.95 1.35 -20.23
C THR A 160 17.89 2.53 -20.40
N PRO A 161 17.69 3.65 -19.67
CA PRO A 161 16.66 3.87 -18.67
C PRO A 161 15.29 4.25 -19.27
N VAL A 162 14.24 3.57 -18.82
CA VAL A 162 12.83 3.74 -19.26
C VAL A 162 12.37 5.20 -19.18
N VAL A 163 12.87 5.94 -18.19
CA VAL A 163 12.52 7.36 -17.98
C VAL A 163 12.89 8.22 -19.18
N LYS A 164 14.06 7.99 -19.80
CA LYS A 164 14.49 8.76 -20.98
C LYS A 164 13.61 8.45 -22.18
N THR A 165 13.33 7.17 -22.43
CA THR A 165 12.46 6.74 -23.52
C THR A 165 11.04 7.28 -23.34
N MET A 166 10.48 7.21 -22.13
CA MET A 166 9.16 7.78 -21.85
C MET A 166 9.11 9.30 -22.07
N SER A 167 10.17 10.02 -21.69
CA SER A 167 10.27 11.46 -21.97
C SER A 167 10.23 11.75 -23.47
N HIS A 168 11.00 11.02 -24.27
CA HIS A 168 11.01 11.15 -25.73
C HIS A 168 9.63 10.88 -26.34
N LEU A 169 9.02 9.73 -25.99
CA LEU A 169 7.70 9.36 -26.49
C LEU A 169 6.62 10.36 -26.09
N SER A 170 6.73 10.97 -24.90
CA SER A 170 5.79 12.02 -24.48
C SER A 170 5.91 13.29 -25.33
N ALA A 171 7.12 13.64 -25.77
CA ALA A 171 7.35 14.79 -26.66
C ALA A 171 6.88 14.47 -28.08
N GLU A 172 7.18 13.28 -28.58
CA GLU A 172 6.73 12.77 -29.88
C GLU A 172 5.19 12.76 -29.96
N TRP A 173 4.50 12.19 -28.97
CA TRP A 173 3.05 12.22 -28.90
C TRP A 173 2.48 13.64 -28.89
N LYS A 174 3.11 14.59 -28.19
CA LYS A 174 2.66 15.99 -28.21
C LYS A 174 2.81 16.63 -29.59
N ALA A 175 3.89 16.31 -30.31
CA ALA A 175 4.17 16.83 -31.64
C ALA A 175 3.32 16.18 -32.75
N MET A 176 2.77 14.98 -32.53
CA MET A 176 1.87 14.33 -33.49
C MET A 176 0.60 15.15 -33.72
N ASN A 177 0.17 15.22 -34.99
CA ASN A 177 -1.11 15.80 -35.37
C ASN A 177 -2.28 14.86 -35.03
N ASP A 178 -3.50 15.37 -35.10
CA ASP A 178 -4.70 14.62 -34.73
C ASP A 178 -4.92 13.41 -35.62
N CYS A 179 -4.63 13.52 -36.93
CA CYS A 179 -4.71 12.40 -37.87
C CYS A 179 -3.81 11.22 -37.46
N ALA A 180 -2.60 11.49 -36.98
CA ALA A 180 -1.67 10.45 -36.53
C ALA A 180 -2.06 9.85 -35.16
N LYS A 181 -2.78 10.62 -34.34
CA LYS A 181 -3.33 10.16 -33.05
C LYS A 181 -4.62 9.38 -33.20
N GLU A 182 -5.38 9.64 -34.27
CA GLU A 182 -6.72 9.09 -34.49
C GLU A 182 -6.81 7.56 -34.38
N PRO A 183 -5.88 6.76 -34.94
CA PRO A 183 -5.92 5.30 -34.80
C PRO A 183 -5.88 4.86 -33.33
N TYR A 184 -5.05 5.52 -32.52
CA TYR A 184 -4.91 5.23 -31.09
C TYR A 184 -6.13 5.69 -30.29
N VAL A 185 -6.69 6.86 -30.65
CA VAL A 185 -7.91 7.40 -30.04
C VAL A 185 -9.10 6.47 -30.32
N SER A 186 -9.30 6.08 -31.57
CA SER A 186 -10.37 5.16 -31.97
C SER A 186 -10.23 3.79 -31.29
N LYS A 187 -9.02 3.23 -31.24
CA LYS A 187 -8.75 1.95 -30.56
C LYS A 187 -8.99 2.07 -29.04
N ALA A 188 -8.54 3.14 -28.40
CA ALA A 188 -8.78 3.38 -26.98
C ALA A 188 -10.27 3.56 -26.66
N ALA A 189 -11.03 4.25 -27.52
CA ALA A 189 -12.47 4.43 -27.37
C ALA A 189 -13.21 3.09 -27.41
N LYS A 190 -12.91 2.24 -28.40
CA LYS A 190 -13.49 0.89 -28.50
C LYS A 190 -13.21 0.05 -27.25
N LEU A 191 -11.94 0.00 -26.82
CA LEU A 191 -11.55 -0.72 -25.60
C LEU A 191 -12.25 -0.18 -24.35
N LEU A 192 -12.44 1.15 -24.27
CA LEU A 192 -13.14 1.80 -23.17
C LEU A 192 -14.61 1.41 -23.13
N ASP A 193 -15.28 1.33 -24.28
CA ASP A 193 -16.69 0.95 -24.35
C ASP A 193 -16.89 -0.53 -24.01
N GLU A 194 -16.03 -1.42 -24.52
CA GLU A 194 -16.01 -2.83 -24.10
C GLU A 194 -15.79 -2.98 -22.59
N TYR A 195 -14.87 -2.20 -22.03
CA TYR A 195 -14.62 -2.17 -20.59
C TYR A 195 -15.84 -1.73 -19.79
N LYS A 196 -16.54 -0.67 -20.22
CA LYS A 196 -17.77 -0.21 -19.56
C LYS A 196 -18.81 -1.32 -19.51
N SER A 197 -19.04 -2.02 -20.62
CA SER A 197 -19.97 -3.15 -20.67
C SER A 197 -19.56 -4.29 -19.74
N LYS A 198 -18.28 -4.71 -19.77
CA LYS A 198 -17.74 -5.75 -18.85
C LYS A 198 -17.87 -5.33 -17.40
N LEU A 199 -17.60 -4.06 -17.10
CA LEU A 199 -17.68 -3.49 -15.77
C LEU A 199 -19.13 -3.48 -15.26
N ASP A 200 -20.09 -3.09 -16.09
CA ASP A 200 -21.50 -3.08 -15.70
C ASP A 200 -22.04 -4.50 -15.47
N ALA A 201 -21.66 -5.47 -16.30
CA ALA A 201 -21.96 -6.88 -16.07
C ALA A 201 -21.35 -7.39 -14.74
N TRP A 202 -20.09 -7.06 -14.46
CA TRP A 202 -19.42 -7.40 -13.21
C TRP A 202 -20.13 -6.79 -11.99
N LYS A 203 -20.55 -5.53 -12.09
CA LYS A 203 -21.28 -4.82 -11.03
C LYS A 203 -22.63 -5.45 -10.71
N VAL A 204 -23.35 -5.93 -11.72
CA VAL A 204 -24.61 -6.66 -11.55
C VAL A 204 -24.34 -7.99 -10.83
N LYS A 205 -23.39 -8.78 -11.32
CA LYS A 205 -22.98 -10.06 -10.70
C LYS A 205 -22.56 -9.88 -9.23
N ALA A 206 -21.76 -8.86 -8.93
CA ALA A 206 -21.30 -8.54 -7.59
C ALA A 206 -22.42 -8.05 -6.64
N ARG A 207 -23.56 -7.60 -7.19
CA ARG A 207 -24.75 -7.23 -6.41
C ARG A 207 -25.61 -8.46 -6.11
N SER A 208 -25.82 -9.36 -7.07
CA SER A 208 -26.60 -10.58 -6.87
C SER A 208 -25.96 -11.49 -5.83
N GLN A 209 -24.63 -11.67 -5.86
CA GLN A 209 -23.90 -12.48 -4.86
C GLN A 209 -23.89 -11.90 -3.43
N LYS A 210 -24.42 -10.69 -3.22
CA LYS A 210 -24.60 -10.09 -1.89
C LYS A 210 -25.97 -10.33 -1.29
N VAL A 211 -26.97 -10.69 -2.09
CA VAL A 211 -28.34 -10.91 -1.61
C VAL A 211 -28.49 -12.31 -1.00
N ASP A 212 -27.58 -13.22 -1.34
CA ASP A 212 -27.61 -14.62 -0.91
C ASP A 212 -26.71 -14.93 0.32
N LYS A 213 -26.27 -13.91 1.07
CA LYS A 213 -25.48 -14.04 2.32
C LYS A 213 -25.98 -13.09 3.39
#